data_AF-A0A7Y2DXX0-F1
#
_entry.id   AF-A0A7Y2DXX0-F1
#
_cell.length_a   1.000
_cell.length_b   1.000
_cell.length_c   1.000
_cell.angle_alpha   90.00
_cell.angle_beta   90.00
_cell.angle_gamma   90.00
#
_symmetry.space_group_name_H-M   'P 1'
#
loop_
_entity.id
_entity.type
_entity.pdbx_description
1 polymer ?
#
loop_
_entity_poly.entity_id
_entity_poly.type
_entity_poly.pdbx_seq_one_letter_code
_entity_poly.pdbx_strand_id
1 'polypeptide(L)' 'MFFRNALLISLLSILCCADKLQAQHNFYNIDTIREIRIEFYQSNWDHILDSLYVKGDDDRMLAAVIVDGTRLD' A
#
# COMPACT_ATOMS: atom_id res chain seq x y z
N MET A 1 32.43 24.09 23.76
CA MET A 1 32.10 24.60 22.41
C MET A 1 31.93 23.48 21.38
N PHE A 2 32.76 22.42 21.40
CA PHE A 2 32.69 21.29 20.47
C PHE A 2 31.40 20.45 20.50
N PHE A 3 30.84 20.17 21.69
CA PHE A 3 29.63 19.33 21.82
C PHE A 3 28.37 19.97 21.20
N ARG A 4 28.21 21.30 21.35
CA ARG A 4 27.10 22.05 20.76
C ARG A 4 27.17 22.05 19.23
N ASN A 5 28.38 22.15 18.68
CA ASN A 5 28.58 22.17 17.23
C ASN A 5 28.36 20.78 16.61
N ALA A 6 28.75 19.70 17.30
CA ALA A 6 28.45 18.34 16.88
C ALA A 6 26.93 18.05 16.85
N LEU A 7 26.18 18.56 17.83
CA LEU A 7 24.71 18.44 17.84
C LEU A 7 24.06 19.20 16.68
N LEU A 8 24.54 20.40 16.36
CA LEU A 8 24.05 21.19 15.22
C LEU A 8 24.33 20.52 13.88
N ILE A 9 25.51 19.89 13.72
CA ILE A 9 25.87 19.16 12.50
C ILE A 9 25.01 17.90 12.34
N SER A 10 24.75 17.18 13.43
CA SER A 10 23.83 16.03 13.42
C SER A 10 22.41 16.44 13.03
N LEU A 11 21.90 17.54 13.60
CA LEU A 11 20.58 18.08 13.27
C LEU A 11 20.47 18.50 11.80
N LEU A 12 21.52 19.13 11.25
CA LEU A 12 21.58 19.55 9.85
C LEU A 12 21.61 18.34 8.90
N SER A 13 22.33 17.28 9.28
CA SER A 13 22.42 16.03 8.51
C SER A 13 21.07 15.31 8.40
N ILE A 14 20.27 15.36 9.46
CA ILE A 14 18.91 14.80 9.47
C ILE A 14 17.99 15.61 8.55
N LEU A 15 18.09 16.94 8.55
CA LEU A 15 17.29 17.81 7.69
C LEU A 15 17.54 17.57 6.19
N CYS A 16 18.79 17.28 5.80
CA CYS A 16 19.14 17.00 4.39
C CYS A 16 18.61 15.66 3.84
N CYS A 17 18.15 14.74 4.69
CA CYS A 17 17.66 13.43 4.27
C CYS A 17 16.14 13.38 4.04
N ALA A 18 15.42 14.50 4.25
CA ALA A 18 13.96 14.53 4.25
C ALA A 18 13.32 14.29 2.86
N ASP A 19 13.98 14.66 1.77
CA ASP A 19 13.40 14.61 0.42
C ASP A 19 13.12 13.18 -0.08
N LYS A 20 13.74 12.16 0.53
CA LYS A 20 13.56 10.76 0.16
C LYS A 20 12.48 10.02 0.97
N LEU A 21 11.74 10.72 1.82
CA LEU A 21 10.68 10.13 2.66
C LEU A 21 9.30 10.12 1.98
N GLN A 22 9.25 10.10 0.64
CA GLN A 22 8.01 10.04 -0.13
C GLN A 22 7.62 8.57 -0.34
N ALA A 23 6.82 8.01 0.57
CA ALA A 23 6.43 6.59 0.52
C ALA A 23 5.31 6.28 -0.50
N GLN A 24 4.66 7.28 -1.14
CA GLN A 24 3.35 7.05 -1.80
C GLN A 24 3.10 7.85 -3.10
N HIS A 25 4.12 8.44 -3.73
CA HIS A 25 3.89 9.40 -4.83
C HIS A 25 3.22 8.80 -6.08
N ASN A 26 3.53 7.55 -6.42
CA ASN A 26 3.23 7.03 -7.77
C ASN A 26 1.86 6.33 -7.90
N PHE A 27 1.37 5.65 -6.85
CA PHE A 27 0.11 4.90 -6.94
C PHE A 27 -1.12 5.81 -6.92
N TYR A 28 -1.06 6.94 -6.21
CA TYR A 28 -2.15 7.89 -6.06
C TYR A 28 -2.07 9.09 -7.01
N ASN A 29 -1.28 8.99 -8.08
CA ASN A 29 -1.14 10.09 -9.04
C ASN A 29 -2.43 10.25 -9.86
N ILE A 30 -3.05 11.43 -9.76
CA ILE A 30 -4.33 11.78 -10.43
C ILE A 30 -4.22 11.83 -11.95
N ASP A 31 -3.03 12.01 -12.50
CA ASP A 31 -2.79 12.04 -13.95
C ASP A 31 -2.65 10.64 -14.54
N THR A 32 -2.79 9.59 -13.72
CA THR A 32 -2.66 8.19 -14.14
C THR A 32 -3.92 7.39 -13.82
N ILE A 33 -4.36 6.57 -14.77
CA ILE A 33 -5.39 5.55 -14.53
C ILE A 33 -4.67 4.27 -14.12
N ARG A 34 -5.01 3.74 -12.95
CA ARG A 34 -4.47 2.48 -12.42
C ARG A 34 -5.44 1.35 -12.69
N GLU A 35 -4.95 0.21 -13.16
CA GLU A 35 -5.75 -1.01 -13.26
C GLU A 35 -5.59 -1.82 -11.97
N ILE A 36 -6.71 -2.11 -11.30
CA ILE A 36 -6.76 -3.07 -10.19
C ILE A 36 -7.64 -4.23 -10.61
N ARG A 37 -7.03 -5.41 -10.73
CA ARG A 37 -7.71 -6.66 -11.07
C ARG A 37 -7.66 -7.61 -9.89
N ILE A 38 -8.82 -8.12 -9.51
CA ILE A 38 -8.97 -9.11 -8.44
C ILE A 38 -9.37 -10.44 -9.09
N GLU A 39 -8.57 -11.48 -8.83
CA GLU A 39 -8.82 -12.83 -9.35
C GLU A 39 -9.14 -13.77 -8.18
N PHE A 40 -10.38 -14.28 -8.16
CA PHE A 40 -10.81 -15.25 -7.17
C PHE A 40 -10.39 -16.67 -7.57
N TYR A 41 -9.96 -17.45 -6.59
CA TYR A 41 -9.51 -18.83 -6.82
C TYR A 41 -10.69 -19.79 -7.03
N GLN A 42 -11.83 -19.51 -6.41
CA GLN A 42 -13.05 -20.30 -6.53
C GLN A 42 -13.90 -19.80 -7.70
N SER A 43 -14.46 -20.72 -8.49
CA SER A 43 -15.37 -20.36 -9.59
C SER A 43 -16.73 -19.84 -9.11
N ASN A 44 -17.18 -20.26 -7.93
CA ASN A 44 -18.42 -19.84 -7.28
C ASN A 44 -18.20 -18.70 -6.26
N TRP A 45 -17.24 -17.82 -6.56
CA TRP A 45 -16.86 -16.72 -5.69
C TRP A 45 -18.03 -15.79 -5.37
N ASP A 46 -18.92 -15.59 -6.34
CA ASP A 46 -20.14 -14.77 -6.24
C ASP A 46 -21.05 -15.27 -5.12
N HIS A 47 -21.42 -16.54 -5.16
CA HIS A 47 -22.27 -17.16 -4.15
C HIS A 47 -21.62 -17.15 -2.77
N ILE A 48 -20.31 -17.37 -2.70
CA ILE A 48 -19.61 -17.36 -1.41
C ILE A 48 -19.64 -15.95 -0.82
N LEU A 49 -19.33 -14.91 -1.61
CA LEU A 49 -19.37 -13.52 -1.12
C LEU A 49 -20.78 -13.14 -0.65
N ASP A 50 -21.82 -13.51 -1.37
CA ASP A 50 -23.22 -13.28 -0.96
C ASP A 50 -23.53 -13.97 0.37
N SER A 51 -23.12 -15.23 0.51
CA SER A 51 -23.30 -15.98 1.75
C SER A 51 -22.55 -15.36 2.93
N LEU A 52 -21.31 -14.89 2.70
CA LEU A 52 -20.50 -14.26 3.74
C LEU A 52 -21.13 -12.92 4.20
N TYR A 53 -21.67 -12.15 3.26
CA TYR A 53 -22.37 -10.91 3.56
C TYR A 53 -23.60 -11.13 4.45
N VAL A 54 -24.43 -12.13 4.13
CA VAL A 54 -25.63 -12.48 4.92
C VAL A 54 -25.26 -12.98 6.32
N LYS A 55 -24.19 -13.77 6.42
CA LYS A 55 -23.73 -14.34 7.68
C LYS A 55 -23.25 -13.26 8.66
N GLY A 56 -22.66 -12.17 8.14
CA GLY A 56 -22.22 -11.02 8.95
C GLY A 56 -21.01 -11.28 9.85
N ASP A 57 -20.41 -12.47 9.79
CA ASP A 57 -19.33 -12.94 10.68
C ASP A 57 -17.92 -12.43 10.29
N ASP A 58 -17.83 -11.42 9.43
CA ASP A 58 -16.59 -10.85 8.91
C ASP A 58 -15.61 -11.83 8.24
N ASP A 59 -16.08 -13.03 7.92
CA ASP A 59 -15.36 -14.01 7.12
C ASP A 59 -14.95 -13.40 5.76
N ARG A 60 -13.77 -13.79 5.26
CA ARG A 60 -13.19 -13.28 4.00
C ARG A 60 -12.75 -14.42 3.10
N MET A 61 -12.87 -14.21 1.79
CA MET A 61 -12.33 -15.09 0.76
C MET A 61 -10.93 -14.64 0.33
N LEU A 62 -10.05 -15.61 0.07
CA LEU A 62 -8.75 -15.34 -0.55
C LEU A 62 -8.90 -15.04 -2.05
N ALA A 63 -8.16 -14.05 -2.51
CA ALA A 63 -8.06 -13.69 -3.92
C ALA A 63 -6.65 -13.18 -4.21
N ALA A 64 -6.29 -13.14 -5.49
CA ALA A 64 -5.09 -12.47 -5.95
C ALA A 64 -5.41 -11.04 -6.37
N VAL A 65 -4.48 -10.12 -6.12
CA VAL A 65 -4.60 -8.74 -6.57
C VAL A 65 -3.48 -8.47 -7.57
N ILE A 66 -3.84 -7.92 -8.72
CA ILE A 66 -2.92 -7.51 -9.78
C ILE A 66 -3.10 -6.02 -9.99
N VAL A 67 -2.00 -5.28 -9.84
CA VAL A 67 -1.95 -3.83 -9.99
C VAL A 67 -1.08 -3.50 -11.19
N ASP A 68 -1.68 -2.90 -12.22
CA ASP A 68 -1.01 -2.53 -13.48
C ASP A 68 -0.19 -3.68 -14.09
N GLY A 69 -0.80 -4.86 -14.12
CA GLY A 69 -0.20 -6.10 -14.64
C GLY A 69 0.80 -6.78 -13.68
N THR A 70 1.14 -6.16 -12.55
CA THR A 70 2.01 -6.76 -11.53
C THR A 70 1.15 -7.47 -10.48
N ARG A 71 1.30 -8.79 -10.38
CA ARG A 71 0.65 -9.58 -9.32
C ARG A 71 1.30 -9.25 -7.98
N LEU A 72 0.47 -8.97 -6.98
CA LEU A 72 0.88 -8.79 -5.59
C LEU A 72 0.70 -10.11 -4.85
N ASP A 73 1.77 -10.56 -4.22
CA ASP A 73 1.93 -11.82 -3.49
C ASP A 73 2.22 -11.61 -2.00
#